data_AF-A0A965UUJ8-F1
#
_entry.id   AF-A0A965UUJ8-F1
#
_cell.length_a   1.000
_cell.length_b   1.000
_cell.length_c   1.000
_cell.angle_alpha   90.00
_cell.angle_beta   90.00
_cell.angle_gamma   90.00
#
_symmetry.space_group_name_H-M   'P 1'
#
loop_
_entity.id
_entity.type
_entity.pdbx_description
1 polymer ?
#
loop_
_entity_poly.entity_id
_entity_poly.type
_entity_poly.pdbx_seq_one_letter_code
_entity_poly.pdbx_strand_id
1 'polypeptide(L)' 'HVRIADLWTTYLEHQITPQQVAICMALVKIARLMETETEDSFIDLAAYAAIAGEIATGK' A
#
# COMPACT_ATOMS: atom_id res chain seq x y z
N HIS A 1 -6.01 -4.78 -3.05
CA HIS A 1 -4.99 -4.08 -3.87
C HIS A 1 -5.45 -3.97 -5.33
N VAL A 2 -5.84 -5.07 -6.00
CA VAL A 2 -6.33 -5.07 -7.40
C VAL A 2 -7.52 -4.12 -7.62
N ARG A 3 -8.61 -4.25 -6.85
CA ARG A 3 -9.78 -3.35 -6.97
C ARG A 3 -9.46 -1.87 -6.75
N ILE A 4 -8.49 -1.57 -5.90
CA ILE A 4 -8.07 -0.18 -5.63
C ILE A 4 -7.23 0.34 -6.80
N ALA A 5 -6.38 -0.52 -7.39
CA ALA A 5 -5.61 -0.19 -8.58
C ALA A 5 -6.53 0.10 -9.77
N ASP A 6 -7.61 -0.66 -9.95
CA ASP A 6 -8.61 -0.42 -11.01
C ASP A 6 -9.35 0.90 -10.82
N LEU A 7 -9.74 1.20 -9.57
CA LEU A 7 -10.37 2.48 -9.22
C LEU A 7 -9.44 3.66 -9.49
N TRP A 8 -8.18 3.57 -9.05
CA TRP A 8 -7.20 4.64 -9.25
C TRP A 8 -6.83 4.79 -10.72
N THR A 9 -6.74 3.68 -11.45
CA THR A 9 -6.48 3.70 -12.89
C THR A 9 -7.58 4.43 -13.64
N THR A 10 -8.83 4.15 -13.27
CA THR A 10 -10.00 4.80 -13.87
C THR A 10 -10.05 6.29 -13.51
N TYR A 11 -9.76 6.63 -12.25
CA TYR A 11 -9.84 8.01 -11.76
C TYR A 11 -8.72 8.91 -12.27
N LEU A 12 -7.49 8.39 -12.33
CA LEU A 12 -6.30 9.14 -12.76
C LEU A 12 -6.03 9.05 -14.27
N GLU A 13 -6.86 8.29 -14.99
CA GLU A 13 -6.68 7.99 -16.42
C GLU A 13 -5.27 7.46 -16.75
N HIS A 14 -4.65 6.78 -15.78
CA HIS A 14 -3.27 6.30 -15.84
C HIS A 14 -3.21 4.89 -15.29
N GLN A 15 -2.54 3.95 -15.98
CA GLN A 15 -2.43 2.59 -15.46
C GLN A 15 -1.63 2.52 -14.17
N ILE A 16 -2.29 2.08 -13.11
CA ILE A 16 -1.71 1.83 -11.80
C ILE A 16 -1.71 0.32 -11.56
N THR A 17 -0.55 -0.22 -11.18
CA THR A 17 -0.43 -1.64 -10.83
C THR A 17 -0.84 -1.90 -9.38
N PRO A 18 -1.32 -3.11 -9.04
CA PRO A 18 -1.62 -3.49 -7.66
C PRO A 18 -0.42 -3.32 -6.70
N GLN A 19 0.80 -3.53 -7.20
CA GLN A 19 2.05 -3.33 -6.47
C GLN A 19 2.27 -1.85 -6.12
N GLN A 20 2.05 -0.94 -7.07
CA GLN A 20 2.15 0.50 -6.81
C GLN A 20 1.16 0.95 -5.74
N VAL A 21 -0.08 0.44 -5.77
CA VAL A 21 -1.06 0.72 -4.71
C VAL A 21 -0.58 0.25 -3.35
N ALA A 22 -0.01 -0.97 -3.26
CA ALA A 22 0.49 -1.49 -1.99
C ALA A 22 1.60 -0.60 -1.40
N ILE A 23 2.52 -0.12 -2.23
CA ILE A 23 3.60 0.80 -1.83
C ILE A 23 3.02 2.16 -1.40
N CYS A 24 2.09 2.74 -2.16
CA CYS A 24 1.48 4.01 -1.81
C CYS A 24 0.71 3.94 -0.48
N MET A 25 0.00 2.84 -0.22
CA MET A 25 -0.70 2.62 1.06
C MET A 25 0.27 2.48 2.24
N ALA A 26 1.42 1.83 2.05
CA ALA A 26 2.48 1.76 3.06
C ALA A 26 3.03 3.16 3.38
N LEU A 27 3.28 3.99 2.35
CA LEU A 27 3.74 5.37 2.53
C LEU A 27 2.75 6.25 3.30
N VAL A 28 1.44 6.10 3.06
CA VAL A 28 0.40 6.80 3.84
C VAL A 28 0.44 6.41 5.32
N LYS A 29 0.71 5.13 5.60
CA LYS A 29 0.86 4.64 6.98
C LYS A 29 2.12 5.22 7.64
N ILE A 30 3.25 5.30 6.91
CA ILE A 30 4.48 5.95 7.36
C ILE A 30 4.23 7.44 7.66
N ALA A 31 3.53 8.15 6.78
CA ALA A 31 3.22 9.57 6.99
C ALA A 31 2.37 9.80 8.26
N ARG A 32 1.39 8.91 8.53
CA ARG A 32 0.62 8.95 9.78
C ARG A 32 1.49 8.70 11.01
N LEU A 33 2.43 7.77 10.91
CA LEU A 33 3.39 7.47 11.98
C LEU A 33 4.28 8.66 12.33
N MET A 34 4.66 9.47 11.34
CA MET A 34 5.47 10.66 11.55
C MET A 34 4.75 11.76 12.35
N GLU A 35 3.41 11.82 12.27
CA GLU A 35 2.61 12.80 13.03
C GLU A 35 2.06 12.25 14.35
N THR A 36 1.89 10.94 14.49
CA THR A 36 1.38 10.34 15.73
C THR A 36 2.03 8.97 15.95
N GLU A 37 2.95 8.90 16.90
CA GLU A 37 3.57 7.63 17.31
C GLU A 37 2.57 6.79 18.11
N THR A 38 1.96 5.80 17.46
CA THR A 38 1.19 4.75 18.12
C THR A 38 1.83 3.40 17.78
N GLU A 39 2.23 2.63 18.80
CA GLU A 39 2.98 1.35 18.68
C GLU A 39 2.37 0.35 17.69
N ASP A 40 1.04 0.34 17.52
CA ASP A 40 0.31 -0.51 16.58
C ASP A 40 0.71 -0.32 15.09
N SER A 41 1.31 0.82 14.75
CA SER A 41 1.50 1.22 13.36
C SER A 41 2.65 0.51 12.65
N PHE A 42 3.62 -0.05 13.39
CA PHE A 42 4.74 -0.82 12.81
C PHE A 42 4.30 -2.22 12.34
N ILE A 43 3.33 -2.83 13.04
CA ILE A 43 2.75 -4.13 12.66
C ILE A 43 1.97 -3.98 11.35
N ASP A 44 1.18 -2.91 11.24
CA ASP A 44 0.47 -2.57 10.01
C ASP A 44 1.43 -2.33 8.83
N LEU A 45 2.56 -1.65 9.07
CA LEU A 45 3.58 -1.43 8.06
C LEU A 45 4.18 -2.75 7.56
N ALA A 46 4.53 -3.64 8.48
CA ALA A 46 5.03 -4.97 8.15
C ALA A 46 3.99 -5.79 7.36
N ALA A 47 2.71 -5.70 7.71
CA ALA A 47 1.62 -6.36 6.99
C ALA A 47 1.47 -5.84 5.55
N TYR A 48 1.51 -4.53 5.32
CA TYR A 48 1.48 -3.97 3.96
C TYR A 48 2.72 -4.33 3.14
N ALA A 49 3.90 -4.38 3.77
CA ALA A 49 5.13 -4.82 3.12
C ALA A 49 5.10 -6.32 2.75
N ALA A 50 4.54 -7.17 3.62
CA ALA A 50 4.35 -8.59 3.35
C ALA A 50 3.39 -8.81 2.17
N ILE A 51 2.25 -8.11 2.16
CA ILE A 51 1.28 -8.13 1.05
C ILE A 51 1.93 -7.66 -0.25
N ALA A 52 2.72 -6.57 -0.22
CA ALA A 52 3.45 -6.11 -1.40
C ALA A 52 4.44 -7.18 -1.90
N GLY A 53 5.11 -7.87 -0.98
CA GLY A 53 6.00 -9.00 -1.26
C GLY A 53 5.29 -10.19 -1.91
N GLU A 54 4.12 -10.60 -1.40
CA GLU A 54 3.31 -11.67 -1.99
C GLU A 54 2.87 -11.33 -3.41
N ILE A 55 2.37 -10.11 -3.63
CA ILE A 55 1.93 -9.65 -4.97
C ILE A 55 3.13 -9.53 -5.93
N ALA A 56 4.32 -9.19 -5.45
CA ALA A 56 5.53 -9.11 -6.25
C ALA A 56 6.14 -10.49 -6.57
N THR A 57 5.98 -11.48 -5.68
CA THR A 57 6.56 -12.82 -5.81
C THR A 57 5.59 -13.88 -6.35
N GLY A 58 4.30 -13.56 -6.48
CA GLY A 58 3.30 -14.40 -7.15
C GLY A 58 3.06 -15.75 -6.48
N LYS A 59 3.33 -15.87 -5.18
CA LYS A 59 2.99 -17.05 -4.38
C LYS A 59 1.64 -16.92 -3.71
#